data_AF-A0A2V9ZZ18-F1
#
_entry.id   AF-A0A2V9ZZ18-F1
#
_cell.length_a   1.000
_cell.length_b   1.000
_cell.length_c   1.000
_cell.angle_alpha   90.00
_cell.angle_beta   90.00
_cell.angle_gamma   90.00
#
_symmetry.space_group_name_H-M   'P 1'
#
loop_
_entity.id
_entity.type
_entity.pdbx_description
1 polymer ?
#
loop_
_entity_poly.entity_id
_entity_poly.type
_entity_poly.pdbx_seq_one_letter_code
_entity_poly.pdbx_strand_id
1 'polypeptide(L)'
;SLGGCFVETATPINPGVNVEIGLWVANGKIWVKGMALNGIVTKSNPSFGLRIKFSDLETPERESLRQFLKFVESTTKGYSLEHGYLAQLKR
;
A
#
# COMPACT_ATOMS: atom_id res chain seq x y z
N SER A 1 -1.74 3.17 3.95
CA SER A 1 -1.83 4.32 4.87
C SER A 1 -0.78 4.15 5.96
N LEU A 2 -0.72 5.03 6.97
CA LEU A 2 0.20 4.85 8.10
C LEU A 2 -0.18 3.67 9.02
N GLY A 3 -1.44 3.23 9.03
CA GLY A 3 -1.90 2.14 9.90
C GLY A 3 -1.89 0.75 9.26
N GLY A 4 -1.61 0.66 7.95
CA GLY A 4 -1.68 -0.60 7.24
C GLY A 4 -1.80 -0.46 5.72
N CYS A 5 -1.84 -1.60 5.06
CA CYS A 5 -2.05 -1.70 3.62
C CYS A 5 -2.91 -2.91 3.26
N PHE A 6 -3.36 -2.92 2.00
CA PHE A 6 -3.95 -4.07 1.37
C PHE A 6 -3.03 -4.49 0.22
N VAL A 7 -2.74 -5.78 0.12
CA VAL A 7 -1.90 -6.36 -0.92
C VAL A 7 -2.59 -7.58 -1.52
N GLU A 8 -2.25 -7.93 -2.75
CA GLU A 8 -2.65 -9.17 -3.38
C GLU A 8 -1.49 -10.17 -3.28
N THR A 9 -1.78 -11.41 -2.92
CA THR A 9 -0.79 -12.48 -2.78
C THR A 9 -1.12 -13.66 -3.71
N ALA A 10 -0.07 -14.31 -4.21
CA ALA A 10 -0.21 -15.48 -5.08
C ALA A 10 -0.72 -16.72 -4.32
N THR A 11 -0.37 -16.81 -3.04
CA THR A 11 -0.80 -17.88 -2.13
C THR A 11 -1.54 -17.28 -0.93
N PRO A 12 -2.50 -18.01 -0.35
CA PRO A 12 -3.18 -17.55 0.85
C PRO A 12 -2.19 -17.52 2.02
N ILE A 13 -2.26 -16.46 2.82
CA ILE A 13 -1.49 -16.31 4.06
C ILE A 13 -2.45 -16.46 5.24
N ASN A 14 -2.04 -17.24 6.24
CA ASN A 14 -2.84 -17.44 7.43
C ASN A 14 -3.06 -16.13 8.20
N PRO A 15 -4.27 -15.86 8.67
CA PRO A 15 -4.55 -14.70 9.52
C PRO A 15 -3.78 -14.78 10.84
N GLY A 16 -3.44 -13.62 11.40
CA GLY A 16 -2.73 -13.53 12.69
C GLY A 16 -1.24 -13.78 12.63
N VAL A 17 -0.67 -14.11 11.46
CA VAL A 17 0.79 -14.25 11.33
C VAL A 17 1.46 -12.88 11.25
N ASN A 18 2.63 -12.79 11.88
CA ASN A 18 3.51 -11.64 11.73
C ASN A 18 4.12 -11.66 10.33
N VAL A 19 4.10 -10.51 9.68
CA VAL A 19 4.63 -10.31 8.34
C VAL A 19 5.56 -9.10 8.34
N GLU A 20 6.53 -9.14 7.44
CA GLU A 20 7.40 -8.01 7.15
C GLU A 20 7.24 -7.64 5.68
N ILE A 21 6.95 -6.37 5.43
CA ILE A 21 6.70 -5.85 4.09
C ILE A 21 7.86 -4.97 3.68
N GLY A 22 8.40 -5.27 2.52
CA GLY A 22 9.37 -4.42 1.85
C GLY A 22 8.72 -3.50 0.83
N LEU A 23 8.66 -2.21 1.11
CA LEU A 23 8.21 -1.19 0.16
C LEU A 23 9.41 -0.65 -0.62
N TRP A 24 9.46 -0.95 -1.91
CA TRP A 24 10.46 -0.38 -2.80
C TRP A 24 10.09 1.06 -3.17
N VAL A 25 11.04 1.96 -2.97
CA VAL A 25 10.94 3.40 -3.23
C VAL A 25 12.19 3.84 -4.01
N ALA A 26 12.14 5.01 -4.63
CA ALA A 26 13.24 5.47 -5.50
C ALA A 26 14.60 5.54 -4.77
N ASN A 27 14.61 5.79 -3.46
CA ASN A 27 15.81 5.89 -2.64
C ASN A 27 16.16 4.59 -1.88
N GLY A 28 15.51 3.47 -2.17
CA GLY A 28 15.80 2.18 -1.55
C GLY A 28 14.57 1.38 -1.14
N LYS A 29 14.64 0.77 0.03
CA LYS A 29 13.59 -0.11 0.54
C LYS A 29 13.22 0.27 1.98
N ILE A 30 11.94 0.49 2.22
CA ILE A 30 11.38 0.69 3.57
C ILE A 30 10.85 -0.66 4.04
N TRP A 31 11.29 -1.10 5.21
CA TRP A 31 10.76 -2.29 5.86
C TRP A 31 9.70 -1.89 6.88
N VAL A 32 8.57 -2.60 6.87
CA VAL A 32 7.43 -2.32 7.74
C VAL A 32 6.94 -3.65 8.29
N LYS A 33 6.94 -3.79 9.61
CA LYS A 33 6.39 -4.96 10.29
C LYS A 33 4.88 -4.79 10.50
N GLY A 34 4.17 -5.91 10.48
CA GLY A 34 2.72 -5.91 10.67
C GLY A 34 2.15 -7.29 10.93
N MET A 35 0.83 -7.31 11.12
CA MET A 35 0.05 -8.51 11.33
C MET A 35 -0.94 -8.69 10.18
N ALA A 36 -0.90 -9.88 9.59
CA ALA A 36 -1.88 -10.32 8.60
C ALA A 36 -3.28 -10.38 9.23
N LEU A 37 -4.24 -9.71 8.63
CA LEU A 37 -5.65 -9.74 8.99
C LEU A 37 -6.45 -10.55 7.97
N ASN A 38 -7.58 -11.10 8.41
CA ASN A 38 -8.57 -11.72 7.53
C ASN A 38 -8.96 -10.76 6.40
N GLY A 39 -8.87 -11.23 5.15
CA GLY A 39 -9.12 -10.36 4.01
C GLY A 39 -9.32 -11.09 2.68
N ILE A 40 -10.21 -12.08 2.60
CA ILE A 40 -10.58 -12.63 1.29
C ILE A 40 -11.27 -11.53 0.48
N VAL A 41 -10.62 -11.08 -0.60
CA VAL A 41 -11.20 -10.18 -1.59
C VAL A 41 -11.39 -10.99 -2.87
N THR A 42 -12.62 -11.39 -3.15
CA THR A 42 -13.00 -12.04 -4.40
C THR A 42 -13.08 -10.98 -5.51
N LYS A 43 -11.97 -10.67 -6.16
CA LYS A 43 -12.00 -10.02 -7.49
C LYS A 43 -12.19 -11.10 -8.57
N SER A 44 -12.56 -10.66 -9.78
CA SER A 44 -12.79 -11.51 -10.96
C SER A 44 -11.56 -12.33 -11.40
N ASN A 45 -10.37 -11.99 -10.91
CA ASN A 45 -9.16 -12.81 -11.00
C ASN A 45 -8.93 -13.45 -9.62
N PRO A 46 -8.68 -14.78 -9.50
CA PRO A 46 -8.50 -15.43 -8.21
C PRO A 46 -7.16 -15.02 -7.59
N SER A 47 -7.11 -13.83 -6.98
CA SER A 47 -6.02 -13.38 -6.13
C SER A 47 -6.47 -13.40 -4.68
N PHE A 48 -5.54 -13.74 -3.78
CA PHE A 48 -5.81 -13.69 -2.35
C PHE A 48 -5.51 -12.27 -1.88
N GLY A 49 -6.55 -11.52 -1.58
CA GLY A 49 -6.41 -10.26 -0.85
C GLY A 49 -5.82 -10.51 0.54
N LEU A 50 -4.96 -9.61 1.00
CA LEU A 50 -4.44 -9.62 2.35
C LEU A 50 -4.46 -8.20 2.92
N ARG A 51 -5.19 -8.03 4.02
CA ARG A 51 -5.14 -6.81 4.82
C ARG A 51 -4.02 -6.95 5.83
N ILE A 52 -3.18 -5.93 5.97
CA ILE A 52 -2.07 -5.94 6.92
C ILE A 52 -2.20 -4.71 7.80
N LYS A 53 -2.25 -4.93 9.11
CA LYS A 53 -2.14 -3.86 10.11
C LYS A 53 -0.68 -3.69 10.46
N PHE A 54 -0.12 -2.49 10.30
CA PHE A 54 1.26 -2.24 10.71
C PHE A 54 1.36 -2.28 12.24
N SER A 55 2.43 -2.89 12.74
CA SER A 55 2.80 -2.79 14.16
C SER A 55 3.25 -1.36 14.46
N ASP A 56 3.48 -1.05 15.74
CA ASP A 56 4.09 0.22 16.09
C ASP A 56 5.45 0.34 15.40
N LEU A 57 5.52 1.29 14.46
CA LEU A 57 6.72 1.58 13.70
C LEU A 57 7.64 2.45 14.53
N GLU A 58 8.94 2.22 14.44
CA GLU A 58 9.90 3.13 15.04
C GLU A 58 9.78 4.51 14.39
N THR A 59 10.09 5.57 15.15
CA THR A 59 10.01 6.96 14.67
C THR A 59 10.64 7.19 13.28
N PRO A 60 11.86 6.70 12.97
CA PRO A 60 12.46 6.90 11.64
C PRO A 60 11.70 6.20 10.50
N GLU A 61 11.21 4.98 10.75
CA GLU A 61 10.45 4.19 9.76
C GLU A 61 9.08 4.81 9.50
N ARG A 62 8.41 5.25 10.57
CA ARG A 62 7.13 5.95 10.51
C ARG A 62 7.24 7.25 9.71
N GLU A 63 8.31 8.02 9.92
CA GLU A 63 8.53 9.26 9.18
C GLU A 63 8.87 9.01 7.71
N SER A 64 9.70 8.01 7.42
CA SER A 64 9.99 7.60 6.04
C SER A 64 8.71 7.18 5.31
N LEU A 65 7.87 6.37 5.95
CA LEU A 65 6.57 5.97 5.41
C LEU A 65 5.63 7.17 5.22
N ARG A 66 5.60 8.12 6.17
CA ARG A 66 4.78 9.34 6.05
C ARG A 66 5.22 10.20 4.87
N GLN A 67 6.52 10.42 4.70
CA GLN A 67 7.07 11.16 3.57
C GLN A 67 6.75 10.49 2.24
N PHE A 68 6.91 9.16 2.18
CA PHE A 68 6.54 8.37 0.99
C PHE A 68 5.05 8.52 0.64
N LEU A 69 4.15 8.37 1.61
CA LEU A 69 2.71 8.52 1.38
C LEU A 69 2.35 9.93 0.91
N LYS A 70 2.99 10.97 1.48
CA LYS A 70 2.82 12.36 1.04
C LYS A 70 3.28 12.56 -0.40
N PHE A 71 4.43 11.97 -0.77
CA PHE A 71 4.94 12.01 -2.14
C PHE A 71 3.93 11.38 -3.10
N VAL A 72 3.50 10.13 -2.84
CA VAL A 72 2.52 9.43 -3.68
C VAL A 72 1.24 10.24 -3.84
N GLU A 73 0.69 10.77 -2.74
CA GLU A 73 -0.52 11.59 -2.79
C GLU A 73 -0.33 12.85 -3.67
N SER A 74 0.80 13.53 -3.55
CA SER A 74 1.09 14.73 -4.34
C SER A 74 1.28 14.42 -5.83
N THR A 75 1.99 13.34 -6.17
CA THR A 75 2.24 12.93 -7.55
C THR A 75 0.98 12.42 -8.21
N THR A 76 0.16 11.61 -7.52
CA THR A 76 -1.10 11.10 -8.07
C THR A 76 -2.13 12.22 -8.25
N LYS A 77 -2.22 13.19 -7.34
CA LYS A 77 -3.08 14.38 -7.53
C LYS A 77 -2.60 15.24 -8.70
N GLY A 78 -1.29 15.47 -8.84
CA GLY A 78 -0.71 16.16 -9.99
C GLY A 78 -1.04 15.47 -11.32
N TYR A 79 -0.91 14.14 -11.37
CA TYR A 79 -1.26 13.33 -12.55
C TYR A 79 -2.76 13.40 -12.89
N SER A 80 -3.64 13.40 -11.88
CA SER A 80 -5.09 13.53 -12.09
C SER A 80 -5.51 14.90 -12.62
N LEU A 81 -4.78 15.96 -12.24
CA LEU A 81 -5.00 17.32 -12.75
C LEU A 81 -4.45 17.46 -14.18
N GLU A 82 -3.25 16.95 -14.45
CA GLU A 82 -2.66 16.97 -15.80
C GLU A 82 -3.44 16.11 -16.80
N HIS A 83 -3.97 14.95 -16.43
CA HIS A 83 -4.76 14.12 -17.35
C HIS A 83 -6.27 14.31 -17.22
N GLY A 84 -6.72 15.19 -16.32
CA GLY A 84 -8.14 15.51 -16.14
C GLY A 84 -8.77 16.11 -17.39
N TYR A 85 -8.01 16.89 -18.18
CA TYR A 85 -8.50 17.42 -19.46
C TYR A 85 -8.74 16.30 -20.50
N LEU A 86 -7.91 15.25 -20.53
CA LEU A 86 -8.09 14.10 -21.43
C LEU A 86 -9.35 13.29 -21.08
N ALA A 87 -9.71 13.23 -19.79
CA ALA A 87 -10.94 12.59 -19.34
C ALA A 87 -12.20 13.38 -19.76
N GLN A 88 -12.10 14.71 -19.90
CA GLN A 88 -13.20 15.57 -20.37
C GLN A 88 -13.39 15.55 -21.89
N LEU A 89 -12.35 15.19 -22.66
CA LEU A 89 -12.41 15.10 -24.13
C LEU A 89 -13.03 13.82 -24.68
N LYS A 90 -13.30 12.80 -23.83
CA LYS A 90 -13.95 11.54 -24.25
C LYS A 90 -15.48 11.56 -24.10
N ARG A 91 -16.10 12.73 -24.16
CA ARG A 91 -17.57 12.89 -24.12
C ARG A 91 -18.14 13.19 -25.49
#